data_AF-A0A973JX96-F1
#
_entry.id   AF-A0A973JX96-F1
#
_cell.length_a   1.000
_cell.length_b   1.000
_cell.length_c   1.000
_cell.angle_alpha   90.00
_cell.angle_beta   90.00
_cell.angle_gamma   90.00
#
_symmetry.space_group_name_H-M   'P 1'
#
loop_
_entity.id
_entity.type
_entity.pdbx_description
1 polymer ?
#
loop_
_entity_poly.entity_id
_entity_poly.type
_entity_poly.pdbx_seq_one_letter_code
_entity_poly.pdbx_strand_id
1 'polypeptide(L)' 'PAADKPWEGFLERFGPAYEAELNAFVEVVRGERANPCDGREALQALRIAEACEVSRRERRPVRLGEVLG' A
#
# COMPACT_ATOMS: atom_id res chain seq x y z
N PRO A 1 24.74 4.84 -12.71
CA PRO A 1 24.25 4.69 -14.10
C PRO A 1 22.72 4.66 -14.11
N ALA A 2 22.08 5.20 -15.15
CA ALA A 2 20.64 5.01 -15.35
C ALA A 2 20.36 3.52 -15.69
N ALA A 3 19.16 3.03 -15.37
CA ALA A 3 18.76 1.68 -15.73
C ALA A 3 18.65 1.53 -17.26
N ASP A 4 19.09 0.39 -17.81
CA ASP A 4 19.11 0.14 -19.27
C ASP A 4 17.70 0.05 -19.89
N LYS A 5 16.69 -0.25 -19.08
CA LYS A 5 15.28 -0.22 -19.47
C LYS A 5 14.41 0.28 -18.29
N PRO A 6 14.24 1.60 -18.14
CA PRO A 6 13.31 2.14 -17.16
C PRO A 6 11.87 1.85 -17.61
N TRP A 7 10.99 1.69 -16.64
CA TRP A 7 9.54 1.65 -16.86
C TRP A 7 9.07 3.07 -17.16
N GLU A 8 8.26 3.24 -18.20
CA GLU A 8 7.72 4.53 -18.62
C GLU A 8 6.57 4.98 -17.71
N GLY A 9 5.93 4.04 -16.99
CA GLY A 9 4.84 4.34 -16.09
C GLY A 9 4.60 3.31 -15.00
N PHE A 10 3.77 3.70 -14.02
CA PHE A 10 3.40 2.86 -12.89
C PHE A 10 2.71 1.56 -13.33
N LEU A 11 1.77 1.64 -14.28
CA LEU A 11 1.03 0.48 -14.78
C LEU A 11 1.92 -0.50 -15.55
N GLU A 12 2.90 -0.02 -16.32
CA GLU A 12 3.87 -0.90 -16.98
C GLU A 12 4.69 -1.68 -15.95
N ARG A 13 5.06 -1.02 -14.84
CA ARG A 13 5.81 -1.65 -13.76
C ARG A 13 4.99 -2.65 -12.95
N PHE A 14 3.74 -2.33 -12.67
CA PHE A 14 2.91 -3.07 -11.71
C PHE A 14 1.75 -3.84 -12.36
N GLY A 15 1.68 -3.94 -13.68
CA GLY A 15 0.64 -4.70 -14.40
C GLY A 15 0.39 -6.10 -13.81
N PRO A 16 1.41 -6.93 -13.59
CA PRO A 16 1.23 -8.24 -12.96
C PRO A 16 0.65 -8.18 -11.54
N ALA A 17 0.92 -7.11 -10.78
CA ALA A 17 0.35 -6.94 -9.45
C ALA A 17 -1.14 -6.57 -9.51
N TYR A 18 -1.53 -5.71 -10.46
CA TYR A 18 -2.93 -5.36 -10.72
C TYR A 18 -3.76 -6.58 -11.14
N GLU A 19 -3.22 -7.44 -12.00
CA GLU A 19 -3.89 -8.69 -12.37
C GLU A 19 -4.05 -9.62 -11.15
N ALA A 20 -3.00 -9.74 -10.34
CA ALA A 20 -3.02 -10.58 -9.15
C ALA A 20 -4.02 -10.09 -8.08
N GLU A 21 -4.09 -8.79 -7.81
CA GLU A 21 -5.02 -8.23 -6.82
C GLU A 21 -6.49 -8.37 -7.25
N LEU A 22 -6.79 -8.19 -8.55
CA LEU A 22 -8.14 -8.37 -9.08
C LEU A 22 -8.59 -9.82 -9.01
N ASN A 23 -7.71 -10.76 -9.36
CA ASN A 23 -7.99 -12.19 -9.21
C ASN A 23 -8.22 -12.55 -7.73
N ALA A 24 -7.35 -12.09 -6.82
CA ALA A 24 -7.50 -12.30 -5.39
C ALA A 24 -8.82 -11.75 -4.84
N PHE A 25 -9.25 -10.58 -5.31
CA PHE A 25 -10.54 -10.00 -4.94
C PHE A 25 -11.71 -10.91 -5.34
N VAL A 26 -11.72 -11.43 -6.57
CA VAL A 26 -12.78 -12.33 -7.05
C VAL A 26 -12.80 -13.64 -6.24
N GLU A 27 -11.65 -14.23 -5.95
CA GLU A 27 -11.53 -15.44 -5.10
C GLU A 27 -12.12 -15.19 -3.70
N VAL A 28 -11.84 -14.03 -3.10
CA VAL A 28 -12.38 -13.65 -1.78
C VAL A 28 -13.90 -13.50 -1.83
N VAL A 29 -14.44 -12.82 -2.84
CA VAL A 29 -15.90 -12.63 -3.00
C VAL A 29 -16.62 -13.96 -3.23
N ARG A 30 -15.96 -14.93 -3.88
CA ARG A 30 -16.47 -16.30 -4.07
C ARG A 30 -16.32 -17.19 -2.84
N GLY A 31 -15.59 -16.74 -1.81
CA GLY A 31 -15.27 -17.56 -0.64
C GLY A 31 -14.20 -18.63 -0.89
N GLU A 32 -13.46 -18.52 -1.99
CA GLU A 32 -12.38 -19.44 -2.39
C GLU A 32 -11.06 -19.11 -1.68
N ARG A 33 -10.95 -17.88 -1.13
CA ARG A 33 -9.76 -17.38 -0.45
C ARG A 33 -10.13 -16.51 0.75
N ALA A 34 -9.34 -16.58 1.83
CA ALA A 34 -9.43 -15.63 2.94
C ALA A 34 -8.87 -14.26 2.52
N ASN A 35 -9.50 -13.16 2.95
CA ASN A 35 -9.04 -11.82 2.58
C ASN A 35 -7.59 -11.58 3.06
N PRO A 36 -6.60 -11.42 2.15
CA PRO A 36 -5.21 -11.24 2.52
C PRO A 36 -4.88 -9.84 3.06
N CYS A 37 -5.76 -8.86 2.86
CA CYS A 37 -5.59 -7.48 3.31
C CYS A 37 -6.98 -6.89 3.61
N ASP A 38 -7.42 -7.02 4.87
CA ASP A 38 -8.69 -6.44 5.30
C ASP A 38 -8.57 -4.92 5.50
N GLY A 39 -9.71 -4.27 5.76
CA GLY A 39 -9.73 -2.82 5.95
C GLY A 39 -8.90 -2.34 7.15
N ARG A 40 -8.62 -3.19 8.15
CA ARG A 40 -7.80 -2.81 9.31
C ARG A 40 -6.33 -2.73 8.94
N GLU A 41 -5.84 -3.66 8.13
CA GLU A 41 -4.48 -3.61 7.58
C GLU A 41 -4.29 -2.36 6.71
N ALA A 42 -5.27 -2.05 5.85
CA ALA A 42 -5.24 -0.83 5.04
C ALA A 42 -5.23 0.45 5.90
N LEU A 43 -6.05 0.51 6.95
CA LEU A 43 -6.06 1.62 7.90
C LEU A 43 -4.70 1.79 8.60
N GLN A 44 -4.07 0.68 9.00
CA GLN A 44 -2.78 0.73 9.67
C GLN A 44 -1.67 1.24 8.73
N ALA A 45 -1.69 0.84 7.45
CA ALA A 45 -0.78 1.37 6.44
C ALA A 45 -0.99 2.90 6.25
N LEU A 46 -2.24 3.37 6.23
CA LEU A 46 -2.55 4.79 6.12
C LEU A 46 -2.04 5.59 7.32
N ARG A 47 -2.22 5.10 8.55
CA ARG A 47 -1.70 5.74 9.76
C ARG A 47 -0.18 5.89 9.75
N ILE A 48 0.54 4.92 9.16
CA ILE A 48 1.99 5.02 8.96
C ILE A 48 2.31 6.16 7.99
N ALA A 49 1.60 6.26 6.87
CA ALA A 49 1.78 7.35 5.90
C ALA A 49 1.52 8.73 6.51
N GLU A 50 0.47 8.85 7.34
CA GLU A 50 0.17 10.09 8.09
C GLU A 50 1.28 10.43 9.09
N ALA A 51 1.80 9.45 9.83
CA ALA A 51 2.93 9.65 10.74
C ALA A 51 4.17 10.16 9.99
N CYS A 52 4.44 9.62 8.80
CA CYS A 52 5.52 10.07 7.93
C CYS A 52 5.32 11.53 7.49
N GLU A 53 4.09 11.93 7.17
CA GLU A 53 3.79 13.31 6.77
C GLU A 53 3.96 14.30 7.94
N VAL A 54 3.50 13.95 9.13
CA VAL A 54 3.75 14.74 10.35
C VAL A 54 5.25 14.82 10.64
N SER A 55 5.96 13.70 10.55
CA SER A 55 7.41 13.64 10.77
C SER A 55 8.16 14.54 9.79
N ARG A 56 7.81 14.51 8.51
CA ARG A 56 8.40 15.36 7.46
C ARG A 56 8.23 16.85 7.79
N ARG A 57 7.04 17.24 8.25
CA ARG A 57 6.73 18.64 8.61
C ARG A 57 7.44 19.11 9.87
N GLU A 58 7.47 18.27 10.90
CA GLU A 58 8.00 18.62 12.22
C GLU A 58 9.49 18.29 12.40
N ARG A 59 10.08 17.59 11.42
CA ARG A 59 11.48 17.14 11.44
C ARG A 59 11.85 16.33 12.69
N ARG A 60 10.92 15.49 13.16
CA ARG A 60 11.12 14.57 14.29
C ARG A 60 10.48 13.21 14.03
N PRO A 61 10.92 12.14 14.70
CA PRO A 61 10.16 10.88 14.73
C PRO A 61 8.77 11.08 15.36
N VAL A 62 7.77 10.37 14.84
CA VAL A 62 6.38 10.37 15.31
C VAL A 62 5.99 8.95 15.67
N ARG A 63 5.52 8.72 16.89
CA ARG A 63 4.99 7.41 17.30
C ARG A 63 3.58 7.25 16.74
N LEU A 64 3.20 6.02 16.37
CA LEU A 64 1.86 5.76 15.81
C LEU A 64 0.71 6.14 16.76
N GLY A 65 0.93 6.12 18.07
CA GLY A 65 -0.07 6.59 19.05
C GLY A 65 -0.36 8.09 19.01
N GLU A 66 0.45 8.89 18.29
CA GLU A 66 0.23 10.32 18.07
C GLU A 66 -0.68 10.60 16.88
N VAL A 67 -0.83 9.64 15.95
CA VAL A 67 -1.70 9.75 14.78
C VAL A 67 -3.07 9.22 15.13
N LEU A 68 -4.02 10.13 15.34
CA LEU A 68 -5.40 9.81 15.63
C LEU A 68 -6.18 9.64 14.33
N GLY A 69 -6.63 8.41 14.09
CA GLY A 69 -7.61 8.02 13.08
C GLY A 69 -8.43 6.84 13.60
#